data_AF-A0A2U9SHC7-F1
#
_entry.id   AF-A0A2U9SHC7-F1
#
_cell.length_a   1.000
_cell.length_b   1.000
_cell.length_c   1.000
_cell.angle_alpha   90.00
_cell.angle_beta   90.00
_cell.angle_gamma   90.00
#
_symmetry.space_group_name_H-M   'P 1'
#
loop_
_entity.id
_entity.type
_entity.pdbx_description
1 polymer ?
#
loop_
_entity_poly.entity_id
_entity_poly.type
_entity_poly.pdbx_seq_one_letter_code
_entity_poly.pdbx_strand_id
1 'polypeptide(L)'
;MSAKEFDGDGFYAALERTVRARGSSWKSVSQATGVSQTTLTRMGQGRRPDAASMASLSAWAGINPADYVVGAKPVDTAAPQLSPDTLGMIGKILRQDPTLSPDGRQKLETIVASAYTALKG
;
A
#
# COMPACT_ATOMS: atom_id res chain seq x y z
N MET A 1 8.28 21.13 14.35
CA MET A 1 7.20 20.87 13.39
C MET A 1 7.66 19.71 12.52
N SER A 2 7.15 18.50 12.73
CA SER A 2 7.57 17.38 11.88
C SER A 2 6.84 17.49 10.55
N ALA A 3 7.59 17.62 9.44
CA ALA A 3 7.02 17.67 8.11
C ALA A 3 6.21 16.38 7.89
N LYS A 4 5.00 16.48 7.32
CA LYS A 4 4.24 15.31 6.88
C LYS A 4 5.14 14.48 5.96
N GLU A 5 5.49 13.29 6.40
CA GLU A 5 6.50 12.48 5.73
C GLU A 5 5.82 11.54 4.74
N PHE A 6 6.30 11.51 3.50
CA PHE A 6 5.79 10.60 2.47
C PHE A 6 6.35 9.19 2.66
N ASP A 7 5.48 8.20 2.82
CA ASP A 7 5.78 6.78 2.86
C ASP A 7 6.10 6.27 1.44
N GLY A 8 7.38 6.40 1.05
CA GLY A 8 7.87 5.94 -0.24
C GLY A 8 7.81 4.42 -0.42
N ASP A 9 7.99 3.68 0.66
CA ASP A 9 8.02 2.22 0.65
C ASP A 9 6.60 1.67 0.48
N GLY A 10 5.63 2.22 1.22
CA GLY A 10 4.21 1.90 1.05
C GLY A 10 3.71 2.22 -0.36
N PHE A 11 4.10 3.37 -0.91
CA PHE A 11 3.77 3.75 -2.29
C PHE A 11 4.36 2.77 -3.30
N TYR A 12 5.65 2.41 -3.16
CA TYR A 12 6.30 1.45 -4.05
C TYR A 12 5.68 0.05 -3.95
N ALA A 13 5.34 -0.41 -2.75
CA ALA A 13 4.67 -1.70 -2.55
C ALA A 13 3.28 -1.73 -3.21
N ALA A 14 2.53 -0.63 -3.18
CA ALA A 14 1.24 -0.53 -3.86
C ALA A 14 1.38 -0.53 -5.39
N LEU A 15 2.40 0.17 -5.91
CA LEU A 15 2.77 0.13 -7.31
C LEU A 15 3.12 -1.31 -7.74
N GLU A 16 3.96 -2.01 -6.97
CA GLU A 16 4.37 -3.38 -7.26
C GLU A 16 3.18 -4.35 -7.30
N ARG A 17 2.23 -4.23 -6.37
CA ARG A 17 0.97 -5.00 -6.41
C ARG A 17 0.24 -4.79 -7.73
N THR A 18 0.17 -3.55 -8.21
CA THR A 18 -0.48 -3.22 -9.49
C THR A 18 0.29 -3.79 -10.69
N VAL A 19 1.62 -3.74 -10.67
CA VAL A 19 2.49 -4.35 -11.68
C VAL A 19 2.22 -5.85 -11.80
N ARG A 20 2.20 -6.55 -10.67
CA ARG A 20 1.92 -7.99 -10.60
C ARG A 20 0.50 -8.31 -11.05
N ALA A 21 -0.50 -7.57 -10.57
CA ALA A 21 -1.91 -7.76 -10.93
C ALA A 21 -2.16 -7.57 -12.44
N ARG A 22 -1.41 -6.69 -13.11
CA ARG A 22 -1.49 -6.45 -14.55
C ARG A 22 -0.57 -7.35 -15.38
N GLY A 23 0.18 -8.27 -14.78
CA GLY A 23 1.19 -9.08 -15.48
C GLY A 23 2.25 -8.25 -16.21
N SER A 24 2.50 -7.01 -15.76
CA SER A 24 3.39 -6.06 -16.42
C SER A 24 4.83 -6.25 -15.92
N SER A 25 5.81 -5.88 -16.75
CA SER A 25 7.21 -5.77 -16.32
C SER A 25 7.57 -4.32 -15.96
N TRP A 26 8.60 -4.12 -15.14
CA TRP A 26 9.11 -2.77 -14.85
C TRP A 26 9.57 -2.01 -16.11
N LYS A 27 10.04 -2.73 -17.13
CA LYS A 27 10.32 -2.14 -18.45
C LYS A 27 9.06 -1.58 -19.09
N SER A 28 7.95 -2.32 -19.05
CA SER A 28 6.65 -1.84 -19.56
C SER A 28 6.12 -0.64 -18.78
N VAL A 29 6.28 -0.63 -17.45
CA VAL A 29 5.90 0.53 -16.62
C VAL A 29 6.72 1.76 -17.01
N SER A 30 8.03 1.59 -17.20
CA SER A 30 8.91 2.67 -17.64
C SER A 30 8.46 3.29 -18.97
N GLN A 31 8.09 2.45 -19.94
CA GLN A 31 7.57 2.90 -21.24
C GLN A 31 6.21 3.60 -21.12
N ALA A 32 5.31 3.08 -20.29
CA ALA A 32 3.96 3.62 -20.14
C ALA A 32 3.91 4.95 -19.36
N THR A 33 4.87 5.17 -18.46
CA THR A 33 4.87 6.33 -17.55
C THR A 33 5.93 7.37 -17.86
N GLY A 34 6.89 7.05 -18.73
CA GLY A 34 8.06 7.89 -18.98
C GLY A 34 9.08 7.90 -17.84
N VAL A 35 8.81 7.22 -16.72
CA VAL A 35 9.74 7.12 -15.59
C VAL A 35 10.84 6.12 -15.92
N SER A 36 12.11 6.51 -15.75
CA SER A 36 13.24 5.63 -16.11
C SER A 36 13.30 4.36 -15.26
N GLN A 37 13.80 3.26 -15.82
CA GLN A 37 14.04 2.03 -15.06
C GLN A 37 15.00 2.25 -13.88
N THR A 38 16.00 3.11 -14.03
CA THR A 38 16.91 3.48 -12.94
C THR A 38 16.16 4.15 -11.78
N THR A 39 15.21 5.03 -12.08
CA THR A 39 14.34 5.65 -11.06
C THR A 39 13.51 4.59 -10.34
N LEU A 40 12.89 3.66 -11.08
CA LEU A 40 12.08 2.58 -10.52
C LEU A 40 12.92 1.65 -9.61
N THR A 41 14.14 1.30 -10.02
CA THR A 41 15.05 0.50 -9.19
C THR A 41 15.43 1.22 -7.91
N ARG A 42 15.76 2.51 -7.99
CA ARG A 42 16.08 3.32 -6.80
C ARG A 42 14.88 3.44 -5.86
N MET A 43 13.67 3.52 -6.40
CA MET A 43 12.45 3.48 -5.58
C MET A 43 12.30 2.17 -4.81
N GLY A 44 12.60 1.03 -5.44
CA GLY A 44 12.65 -0.26 -4.74
C GLY A 44 13.75 -0.37 -3.68
N GLN A 45 14.70 0.57 -3.65
CA GLN A 45 15.75 0.70 -2.64
C GLN A 45 15.40 1.77 -1.58
N GLY A 46 14.14 2.22 -1.52
CA GLY A 46 13.65 3.20 -0.54
C GLY A 46 13.84 4.66 -0.96
N ARG A 47 14.28 4.95 -2.19
CA ARG A 47 14.38 6.34 -2.67
C ARG A 47 13.02 6.88 -3.06
N ARG A 48 12.61 8.00 -2.45
CA ARG A 48 11.38 8.70 -2.84
C ARG A 48 11.38 9.16 -4.31
N PRO A 49 10.28 8.98 -5.05
CA PRO A 49 10.11 9.58 -6.36
C PRO A 49 9.99 11.10 -6.26
N ASP A 50 10.36 11.81 -7.32
CA ASP A 50 9.97 13.22 -7.49
C ASP A 50 8.46 13.34 -7.79
N ALA A 51 7.93 14.56 -7.71
CA ALA A 51 6.50 14.81 -7.86
C ALA A 51 5.96 14.41 -9.25
N ALA A 52 6.74 14.58 -10.31
CA ALA A 52 6.33 14.24 -11.67
C ALA A 52 6.26 12.73 -11.89
N SER A 53 7.26 12.01 -11.40
CA SER A 53 7.31 10.54 -11.40
C SER A 53 6.18 9.98 -10.54
N MET A 54 5.93 10.56 -9.37
CA MET A 54 4.84 10.16 -8.49
C MET A 54 3.48 10.33 -9.16
N ALA A 55 3.20 11.48 -9.79
CA ALA A 55 1.94 11.72 -10.49
C ALA A 55 1.73 10.72 -11.65
N SER A 56 2.77 10.50 -12.45
CA SER A 56 2.69 9.59 -13.61
C SER A 56 2.47 8.13 -13.18
N LEU A 57 3.18 7.67 -12.15
CA LEU A 57 3.02 6.32 -11.60
C LEU A 57 1.68 6.14 -10.89
N SER A 58 1.20 7.18 -10.19
CA SER A 58 -0.11 7.17 -9.52
C SER A 58 -1.24 7.04 -10.54
N ALA A 59 -1.20 7.84 -11.60
CA ALA A 59 -2.18 7.79 -12.69
C ALA A 59 -2.16 6.41 -13.38
N TRP A 60 -0.97 5.86 -13.64
CA TRP A 60 -0.86 4.54 -14.23
C TRP A 60 -1.40 3.43 -13.31
N ALA A 61 -1.06 3.47 -12.02
CA ALA A 61 -1.45 2.43 -11.08
C ALA A 61 -2.90 2.56 -10.57
N GLY A 62 -3.52 3.73 -10.70
CA GLY A 62 -4.83 4.02 -10.12
C GLY A 62 -4.78 4.14 -8.60
N ILE A 63 -3.67 4.62 -8.04
CA ILE A 63 -3.50 4.83 -6.60
C ILE A 63 -3.43 6.33 -6.29
N ASN A 64 -3.97 6.74 -5.14
CA ASN A 64 -3.88 8.12 -4.69
C ASN A 64 -2.59 8.32 -3.87
N PRO A 65 -1.65 9.19 -4.29
CA PRO A 65 -0.40 9.40 -3.56
C PRO A 65 -0.63 10.05 -2.17
N ALA A 66 -1.76 10.73 -1.96
CA ALA A 66 -2.08 11.32 -0.66
C ALA A 66 -2.29 10.28 0.45
N ASP A 67 -2.68 9.05 0.09
CA ASP A 67 -2.88 7.94 1.03
C ASP A 67 -1.57 7.49 1.70
N TYR A 68 -0.42 7.89 1.12
CA TYR A 68 0.92 7.55 1.59
C TYR A 68 1.60 8.73 2.29
N VAL A 69 0.86 9.77 2.69
CA VAL A 69 1.42 10.89 3.47
C VAL A 69 1.15 10.65 4.95
N VAL A 70 2.18 10.30 5.72
CA VAL A 70 2.09 10.06 7.16
C VAL A 70 1.68 11.34 7.88
N GLY A 71 0.63 11.27 8.70
CA GLY A 71 0.08 12.42 9.42
C GLY A 71 -0.81 13.35 8.58
N ALA A 72 -1.13 12.99 7.33
CA ALA A 72 -2.27 13.58 6.66
C ALA A 72 -3.55 13.10 7.37
N LYS A 73 -4.16 13.97 8.18
CA LYS A 73 -5.58 13.80 8.52
C LYS A 73 -6.33 13.75 7.19
N PRO A 74 -7.23 12.77 6.96
CA PRO A 74 -8.07 12.75 5.78
C PRO A 74 -8.75 14.11 5.64
N VAL A 75 -8.48 14.81 4.53
CA VAL A 75 -9.25 15.99 4.15
C VAL A 75 -10.53 15.42 3.54
N ASP A 76 -11.59 15.41 4.35
CA ASP A 76 -12.98 15.25 3.94
C ASP A 76 -13.25 14.20 2.85
N THR A 77 -13.11 12.92 3.20
CA THR A 77 -13.91 11.85 2.60
C THR A 77 -14.32 10.89 3.71
N ALA A 78 -15.61 10.56 3.76
CA ALA A 78 -16.18 9.72 4.80
C ALA A 78 -15.53 8.32 4.83
N ALA A 79 -15.05 7.93 6.02
CA ALA A 79 -14.53 6.63 6.47
C ALA A 79 -13.01 6.37 6.34
N PRO A 80 -12.43 5.56 7.23
CA PRO A 80 -12.57 5.55 8.69
C PRO A 80 -11.22 5.79 9.39
N GLN A 81 -11.26 6.49 10.52
CA GLN A 81 -10.14 6.51 11.47
C GLN A 81 -9.83 5.06 11.88
N LEU A 82 -8.62 4.60 11.56
CA LEU A 82 -8.04 3.35 12.06
C LEU A 82 -7.89 3.47 13.59
N SER A 83 -9.00 3.18 14.24
CA SER A 83 -9.16 3.02 15.68
C SER A 83 -9.29 1.51 15.96
N PRO A 84 -9.60 1.01 17.18
CA PRO A 84 -9.59 -0.40 17.59
C PRO A 84 -10.26 -1.47 16.70
N ASP A 85 -10.88 -1.04 15.59
CA ASP A 85 -11.56 -1.82 14.56
C ASP A 85 -10.63 -2.39 13.46
N THR A 86 -9.31 -2.10 13.44
CA THR A 86 -8.39 -2.63 12.41
C THR A 86 -8.40 -4.16 12.34
N LEU A 87 -8.33 -4.85 13.49
CA LEU A 87 -8.42 -6.31 13.53
C LEU A 87 -9.82 -6.82 13.14
N GLY A 88 -10.87 -6.06 13.46
CA GLY A 88 -12.24 -6.37 13.05
C GLY A 88 -12.43 -6.31 11.53
N MET A 89 -11.88 -5.28 10.88
CA MET A 89 -11.88 -5.13 9.43
C MET A 89 -11.08 -6.23 8.73
N ILE A 90 -9.87 -6.55 9.22
CA ILE A 90 -9.07 -7.63 8.63
C ILE A 90 -9.78 -8.98 8.79
N GLY A 91 -10.34 -9.29 9.97
CA GLY A 91 -11.11 -10.52 10.18
C GLY A 91 -12.33 -10.61 9.26
N LYS A 92 -13.01 -9.49 8.99
CA LYS A 92 -14.12 -9.46 8.02
C LYS A 92 -13.66 -9.83 6.61
N ILE A 93 -12.52 -9.29 6.14
CA ILE A 93 -11.95 -9.61 4.83
C ILE A 93 -11.60 -11.10 4.75
N LEU A 94 -10.90 -11.64 5.76
CA LEU A 94 -10.52 -13.05 5.81
C LEU A 94 -11.73 -14.00 5.83
N ARG A 95 -12.81 -13.61 6.53
CA ARG A 95 -14.07 -14.38 6.55
C ARG A 95 -14.85 -14.34 5.24
N GLN A 96 -14.64 -13.31 4.41
CA GLN A 96 -15.31 -13.18 3.11
C GLN A 96 -14.53 -13.86 1.98
N ASP A 97 -13.30 -14.33 2.21
CA ASP A 97 -12.49 -14.99 1.20
C ASP A 97 -12.91 -16.46 1.00
N PRO A 98 -13.53 -16.81 -0.15
CA PRO A 98 -14.01 -18.17 -0.41
C PRO A 98 -12.87 -19.18 -0.64
N THR A 99 -11.63 -18.72 -0.86
CA THR A 99 -10.47 -19.60 -1.10
C THR A 99 -9.89 -20.19 0.20
N LEU A 100 -10.23 -19.61 1.35
CA LEU A 100 -9.73 -20.04 2.65
C LEU A 100 -10.69 -21.03 3.33
N SER A 101 -10.14 -22.15 3.81
CA SER A 101 -10.87 -23.07 4.69
C SER A 101 -11.21 -22.42 6.04
N PRO A 102 -12.25 -22.89 6.76
CA PRO A 102 -12.60 -22.35 8.07
C PRO A 102 -11.43 -22.35 9.07
N ASP A 103 -10.65 -23.44 9.10
CA ASP A 103 -9.45 -23.56 9.91
C ASP A 103 -8.33 -22.59 9.46
N GLY A 104 -8.14 -22.43 8.14
CA GLY A 104 -7.19 -21.47 7.59
C GLY A 104 -7.50 -20.02 7.95
N ARG A 105 -8.79 -19.64 7.93
CA ARG A 105 -9.25 -18.32 8.34
C ARG A 105 -8.92 -18.03 9.81
N GLN A 106 -9.22 -18.98 10.70
CA GLN A 106 -8.96 -18.85 12.13
C GLN A 106 -7.45 -18.72 12.43
N LYS A 107 -6.62 -19.49 11.73
CA LYS A 107 -5.15 -19.44 11.88
C LYS A 107 -4.60 -18.09 11.42
N LEU A 108 -5.04 -17.59 10.27
CA LEU A 108 -4.63 -16.28 9.77
C LEU A 108 -5.08 -15.14 10.69
N GLU A 109 -6.32 -15.17 11.18
CA GLU A 109 -6.79 -14.19 12.17
C GLU A 109 -5.91 -14.19 13.43
N THR A 110 -5.54 -15.37 13.93
CA THR A 110 -4.68 -15.51 15.13
C THR A 110 -3.27 -14.96 14.89
N ILE A 111 -2.66 -15.26 13.74
CA ILE A 111 -1.33 -14.77 13.37
C ILE A 111 -1.34 -13.25 13.29
N VAL A 112 -2.32 -12.67 12.58
CA VAL A 112 -2.42 -11.22 12.40
C VAL A 112 -2.68 -10.52 13.73
N ALA A 113 -3.60 -11.04 14.56
CA ALA A 113 -3.89 -10.47 15.88
C ALA A 113 -2.66 -10.49 16.81
N SER A 114 -1.92 -11.60 16.80
CA SER A 114 -0.70 -11.75 17.60
C SER A 114 0.40 -10.78 17.15
N ALA A 115 0.66 -10.70 15.84
CA ALA A 115 1.64 -9.78 15.27
C ALA A 115 1.24 -8.31 15.52
N TYR A 116 -0.03 -7.96 15.32
CA TYR A 116 -0.54 -6.61 15.57
C TYR A 116 -0.37 -6.20 17.03
N THR A 117 -0.69 -7.09 17.97
CA THR A 117 -0.56 -6.81 19.41
C THR A 117 0.90 -6.66 19.82
N ALA A 118 1.80 -7.50 19.29
CA ALA A 118 3.22 -7.44 19.60
C ALA A 118 3.92 -6.18 19.06
N LEU A 119 3.43 -5.64 17.93
CA LEU A 119 4.00 -4.45 17.28
C LEU A 119 3.32 -3.14 17.72
N LYS A 120 2.19 -3.22 18.42
CA LYS A 120 1.46 -2.08 18.95
C LYS A 120 2.14 -1.62 20.26
N GLY A 121 2.94 -0.57 20.17
CA GLY A 121 3.53 0.18 21.29
C GLY A 121 2.65 1.36 21.68
#